data_AF-A0A9W9T627-F1
#
_entry.id   AF-A0A9W9T627-F1
#
_cell.length_a   1.000
_cell.length_b   1.000
_cell.length_c   1.000
_cell.angle_alpha   90.00
_cell.angle_beta   90.00
_cell.angle_gamma   90.00
#
_symmetry.space_group_name_H-M   'P 1'
#
loop_
_entity.id
_entity.type
_entity.pdbx_description
1 polymer ?
#
loop_
_entity_poly.entity_id
_entity_poly.type
_entity_poly.pdbx_seq_one_letter_code
_entity_poly.pdbx_strand_id
1 'polypeptide(L)'
;MTTLADQRQIPVLNDSQLELLTQLRLRATRRAQARRALLQEVSRTLELARRHLQDSNGVALRNCEQIMAQLAEQMLVLQHQHQTDRAFESHLWSQSG
;
A
#
# COMPACT_ATOMS: atom_id res chain seq x y z
N MET A 1 22.52 -38.64 8.87
CA MET A 1 22.75 -37.36 8.17
C MET A 1 21.45 -36.58 8.22
N THR A 2 21.24 -35.84 9.30
CA THR A 2 20.02 -35.06 9.57
C THR A 2 20.23 -33.66 9.00
N THR A 3 19.41 -33.27 8.04
CA THR A 3 19.49 -32.01 7.30
C THR A 3 19.24 -30.81 8.22
N LEU A 4 20.09 -29.78 8.09
CA LEU A 4 20.13 -28.46 8.75
C LEU A 4 18.84 -27.61 8.74
N ALA A 5 17.68 -28.20 8.47
CA ALA A 5 16.39 -27.49 8.37
C ALA A 5 15.76 -27.13 9.73
N ASP A 6 16.39 -27.49 10.85
CA ASP A 6 15.69 -27.70 12.13
C ASP A 6 16.01 -26.71 13.28
N GLN A 7 16.59 -25.53 13.02
CA GLN A 7 16.85 -24.56 14.11
C GLN A 7 16.67 -23.08 13.73
N ARG A 8 15.64 -22.74 12.95
CA ARG A 8 15.08 -21.39 13.08
C ARG A 8 14.05 -21.45 14.19
N GLN A 9 14.50 -21.29 15.44
CA GLN A 9 13.59 -21.07 16.57
C GLN A 9 12.63 -19.96 16.18
N ILE A 10 11.33 -20.25 16.15
CA ILE A 10 10.33 -19.22 15.93
C ILE A 10 10.39 -18.32 17.17
N PRO A 11 10.71 -17.02 17.00
CA PRO A 11 10.82 -16.12 18.14
C PRO A 11 9.48 -16.05 18.88
N VAL A 12 9.53 -16.22 20.21
CA VAL A 12 8.34 -16.16 21.06
C VAL A 12 7.99 -14.70 21.29
N LEU A 13 6.93 -14.26 20.64
CA LEU A 13 6.40 -12.90 20.78
C LEU A 13 5.66 -12.76 22.10
N ASN A 14 5.85 -11.64 22.80
CA ASN A 14 5.00 -11.29 23.92
C ASN A 14 3.64 -10.72 23.45
N ASP A 15 2.68 -10.63 24.37
CA ASP A 15 1.32 -10.17 24.05
C ASP A 15 1.29 -8.77 23.40
N SER A 16 2.15 -7.86 23.85
CA SER A 16 2.25 -6.51 23.27
C SER A 16 2.78 -6.55 21.82
N GLN A 17 3.78 -7.40 21.53
CA GLN A 17 4.28 -7.59 20.18
C GLN A 17 3.23 -8.23 19.26
N LEU A 18 2.46 -9.19 19.76
CA LEU A 18 1.33 -9.79 19.04
C LEU A 18 0.23 -8.76 18.74
N GLU A 19 -0.09 -7.89 19.69
CA GLU A 19 -1.05 -6.81 19.49
C GLU A 19 -0.57 -5.85 18.40
N LEU A 20 0.70 -5.43 18.43
CA LEU A 20 1.29 -4.54 17.43
C LEU A 20 1.29 -5.15 16.02
N LEU A 21 1.60 -6.45 15.89
CA LEU A 21 1.52 -7.17 14.62
C LEU A 21 0.07 -7.28 14.13
N THR A 22 -0.89 -7.45 15.04
CA THR A 22 -2.33 -7.45 14.70
C THR A 22 -2.75 -6.09 14.15
N GLN A 23 -2.31 -4.99 14.78
CA GLN A 23 -2.56 -3.64 14.29
C GLN A 23 -1.90 -3.39 12.92
N LEU A 24 -0.67 -3.87 12.70
CA LEU A 24 0.01 -3.81 11.40
C LEU A 24 -0.78 -4.55 10.32
N ARG A 25 -1.30 -5.74 10.63
CA ARG A 25 -2.12 -6.52 9.69
C ARG A 25 -3.44 -5.82 9.35
N LEU A 26 -4.07 -5.18 10.33
CA LEU A 26 -5.28 -4.38 10.09
C LEU A 26 -4.97 -3.19 9.16
N ARG A 27 -3.87 -2.47 9.43
CA ARG A 27 -3.40 -1.38 8.55
C ARG A 27 -3.09 -1.87 7.13
N ALA A 28 -2.44 -3.02 7.01
CA ALA A 28 -2.14 -3.63 5.71
C ALA A 28 -3.41 -3.97 4.92
N THR A 29 -4.44 -4.51 5.59
CA THR A 29 -5.74 -4.78 4.98
C THR A 29 -6.40 -3.49 4.47
N ARG A 30 -6.45 -2.44 5.30
CA ARG A 30 -7.01 -1.14 4.92
C ARG A 30 -6.27 -0.52 3.76
N ARG A 31 -4.93 -0.56 3.76
CA ARG A 31 -4.09 -0.06 2.66
C ARG A 31 -4.34 -0.84 1.36
N ALA A 32 -4.49 -2.16 1.42
CA ALA A 32 -4.81 -2.98 0.25
C ALA A 32 -6.18 -2.59 -0.35
N GLN A 33 -7.17 -2.32 0.50
CA GLN A 33 -8.48 -1.81 0.07
C GLN A 33 -8.37 -0.42 -0.57
N ALA A 34 -7.66 0.52 0.09
CA ALA A 34 -7.45 1.86 -0.44
C ALA A 34 -6.73 1.85 -1.80
N ARG A 35 -5.70 1.00 -1.95
CA ARG A 35 -4.99 0.83 -3.23
C ARG A 35 -5.91 0.32 -4.34
N ARG A 36 -6.82 -0.62 -4.04
CA ARG A 36 -7.79 -1.10 -5.02
C ARG A 36 -8.74 0.02 -5.46
N ALA A 37 -9.26 0.80 -4.52
CA ALA A 37 -10.12 1.94 -4.83
C ALA A 37 -9.40 2.99 -5.69
N LEU A 38 -8.15 3.32 -5.36
CA LEU A 38 -7.33 4.23 -6.18
C LEU A 38 -7.13 3.73 -7.60
N LEU A 39 -6.81 2.45 -7.79
CA LEU A 39 -6.61 1.88 -9.12
C LEU A 39 -7.91 1.88 -9.94
N GLN A 40 -9.06 1.67 -9.30
CA GLN A 40 -10.36 1.80 -9.95
C GLN A 40 -10.60 3.24 -10.41
N GLU A 41 -10.31 4.22 -9.56
CA GLU A 41 -10.48 5.63 -9.92
C GLU A 41 -9.53 6.06 -11.04
N VAL A 42 -8.25 5.67 -10.97
CA VAL A 42 -7.28 5.90 -12.06
C VAL A 42 -7.80 5.33 -13.38
N SER A 43 -8.31 4.10 -13.37
CA SER A 43 -8.85 3.45 -14.56
C SER A 43 -10.03 4.24 -15.14
N ARG A 44 -10.91 4.73 -14.28
CA ARG A 44 -12.05 5.56 -14.66
C ARG A 44 -11.62 6.91 -15.24
N THR A 45 -10.68 7.59 -14.59
CA THR A 45 -10.15 8.89 -15.07
C THR A 45 -9.46 8.75 -16.42
N LEU A 46 -8.68 7.68 -16.63
CA LEU A 46 -8.06 7.39 -17.92
C LEU A 46 -9.10 7.13 -19.02
N GLU A 47 -10.18 6.41 -18.70
CA GLU A 47 -11.26 6.19 -19.65
C GLU A 47 -11.97 7.49 -20.02
N LEU A 48 -12.22 8.37 -19.04
CA LEU A 48 -12.76 9.71 -19.27
C LEU A 48 -11.82 10.53 -20.16
N ALA A 49 -10.53 10.60 -19.80
CA ALA A 49 -9.53 11.31 -20.60
C ALA A 49 -9.51 10.83 -22.05
N ARG A 50 -9.59 9.50 -22.27
CA ARG A 50 -9.63 8.91 -23.62
C ARG A 50 -10.86 9.36 -24.41
N ARG A 51 -12.03 9.48 -23.78
CA ARG A 51 -13.26 9.97 -24.43
C ARG A 51 -13.16 11.44 -24.81
N HIS A 52 -12.39 12.22 -24.05
CA HIS A 52 -12.18 13.65 -24.27
C HIS A 52 -10.95 13.99 -25.11
N LEU A 53 -10.26 13.02 -25.71
CA LEU A 53 -9.12 13.27 -26.59
C LEU A 53 -9.46 14.12 -27.83
N GLN A 54 -10.73 14.13 -28.24
CA GLN A 54 -11.23 14.92 -29.37
C GLN A 54 -11.86 16.25 -28.94
N ASP A 55 -11.87 16.55 -27.64
CA ASP A 55 -12.46 17.76 -27.10
C ASP A 55 -11.56 18.97 -27.42
N SER A 56 -12.06 19.86 -28.27
CA SER A 56 -11.29 20.95 -28.88
C SER A 56 -10.91 22.07 -27.90
N ASN A 57 -11.53 22.12 -26.73
CA ASN A 57 -11.23 23.11 -25.69
C ASN A 57 -10.19 22.62 -24.65
N GLY A 58 -9.87 21.32 -24.62
CA GLY A 58 -8.89 20.72 -23.71
C GLY A 58 -9.19 20.82 -22.21
N VAL A 59 -10.34 21.37 -21.81
CA VAL A 59 -10.70 21.58 -20.40
C VAL A 59 -10.90 20.25 -19.68
N ALA A 60 -11.60 19.31 -20.32
CA ALA A 60 -11.83 17.98 -19.77
C ALA A 60 -10.52 17.21 -19.57
N LEU A 61 -9.54 17.38 -20.47
CA LEU A 61 -8.23 16.74 -20.34
C LEU A 61 -7.44 17.31 -19.16
N ARG A 62 -7.42 18.64 -18.98
CA ARG A 62 -6.79 19.28 -17.82
C ARG A 62 -7.42 18.85 -16.50
N ASN A 63 -8.74 18.71 -16.45
CA ASN A 63 -9.42 18.19 -15.27
C ASN A 63 -8.99 16.74 -14.98
N CYS A 64 -8.87 15.90 -16.00
CA CYS A 64 -8.36 14.54 -15.83
C CYS A 64 -6.91 14.52 -15.34
N GLU A 65 -6.05 15.41 -15.85
CA GLU A 65 -4.67 15.55 -15.39
C GLU A 65 -4.60 15.94 -13.90
N GLN A 66 -5.42 16.90 -13.46
CA GLN A 66 -5.48 17.29 -12.05
C GLN A 66 -5.93 16.14 -11.15
N ILE A 67 -6.95 15.39 -11.57
CA ILE A 67 -7.42 14.20 -10.84
C ILE A 67 -6.31 13.15 -10.78
N MET A 68 -5.62 12.89 -11.90
CA MET A 68 -4.50 11.95 -11.95
C MET A 68 -3.35 12.35 -11.01
N ALA A 69 -3.04 13.65 -10.92
CA ALA A 69 -2.02 14.16 -10.00
C ALA A 69 -2.40 13.88 -8.54
N GLN A 70 -3.65 14.16 -8.15
CA GLN A 70 -4.15 13.87 -6.80
C GLN A 70 -4.13 12.37 -6.48
N LEU A 71 -4.50 11.51 -7.44
CA LEU A 71 -4.46 10.06 -7.27
C LEU A 71 -3.00 9.56 -7.11
N ALA A 72 -2.07 10.14 -7.85
CA ALA A 72 -0.65 9.83 -7.73
C ALA A 72 -0.10 10.22 -6.35
N GLU A 73 -0.45 11.39 -5.83
CA GLU A 73 -0.09 11.81 -4.47
C GLU A 73 -0.63 10.84 -3.41
N GLN A 74 -1.90 10.42 -3.53
CA GLN A 74 -2.49 9.44 -2.62
C GLN A 74 -1.78 8.08 -2.69
N MET A 75 -1.35 7.64 -3.89
CA MET A 75 -0.55 6.44 -4.04
C MET A 75 0.81 6.55 -3.35
N LEU A 76 1.46 7.72 -3.43
CA LEU A 76 2.74 7.96 -2.72
C LEU A 76 2.56 7.90 -1.21
N VAL A 77 1.47 8.45 -0.67
CA VAL A 77 1.13 8.35 0.76
C VAL A 77 0.99 6.88 1.19
N LEU A 78 0.23 6.07 0.44
CA LEU A 78 0.08 4.65 0.75
C LEU A 78 1.40 3.88 0.67
N GLN A 79 2.26 4.24 -0.28
CA GLN A 79 3.58 3.64 -0.44
C GLN A 79 4.48 3.98 0.75
N HIS A 80 4.48 5.24 1.20
CA HIS A 80 5.22 5.65 2.37
C HIS A 80 4.74 4.92 3.64
N GLN A 81 3.42 4.84 3.85
CA GLN A 81 2.85 4.05 4.95
C GLN A 81 3.28 2.59 4.90
N HIS A 82 3.33 1.98 3.71
CA HIS A 82 3.81 0.61 3.56
C HIS A 82 5.28 0.46 3.99
N GLN A 83 6.15 1.39 3.56
CA GLN A 83 7.57 1.37 3.94
C GLN A 83 7.75 1.51 5.45
N THR A 84 7.04 2.45 6.07
CA THR A 84 7.07 2.66 7.53
C THR A 84 6.57 1.42 8.28
N ASP A 85 5.43 0.85 7.87
CA ASP A 85 4.90 -0.36 8.48
C ASP A 85 5.87 -1.55 8.34
N ARG A 86 6.56 -1.67 7.20
CA ARG A 86 7.56 -2.72 6.96
C ARG A 86 8.82 -2.56 7.79
N ALA A 87 9.31 -1.32 7.92
CA ALA A 87 10.43 -1.02 8.80
C ALA A 87 10.09 -1.34 10.26
N PHE A 88 8.87 -0.98 10.69
CA PHE A 88 8.39 -1.28 12.04
C PHE A 88 8.20 -2.79 12.26
N GLU A 89 7.61 -3.51 11.32
CA GLU A 89 7.50 -4.98 11.36
C GLU A 89 8.88 -5.64 11.48
N SER A 90 9.84 -5.23 10.63
CA SER A 90 11.21 -5.74 10.68
C SER A 90 11.89 -5.46 12.03
N HIS A 91 11.63 -4.29 12.60
CA HIS A 91 12.16 -3.93 13.91
C HIS A 91 11.58 -4.81 15.02
N LEU A 92 10.27 -5.06 15.02
CA LEU A 92 9.63 -5.97 15.98
C LEU A 92 10.24 -7.37 15.90
N TRP A 93 10.38 -7.93 14.70
CA TRP A 93 10.98 -9.25 14.53
C TRP A 93 12.45 -9.31 14.99
N SER A 94 13.21 -8.23 14.84
CA SER A 94 14.61 -8.16 15.31
C SER A 94 14.75 -8.11 16.83
N GLN A 95 13.70 -7.75 17.56
CA GLN A 95 13.70 -7.70 19.02
C GLN A 95 13.27 -9.03 19.67
N SER A 96 12.70 -9.94 18.89
CA SER A 96 12.09 -11.17 19.39
C SER A 96 12.98 -12.41 19.22
N GLY A 97 14.08 -12.30 18.46
CA GLY A 97 15.10 -13.34 18.29
C GLY A 97 16.38 -13.03 19.05
#